data_AF-A0A377Z559-F1
#
_entry.id   AF-A0A377Z559-F1
#
_cell.length_a   1.000
_cell.length_b   1.000
_cell.length_c   1.000
_cell.angle_alpha   90.00
_cell.angle_beta   90.00
_cell.angle_gamma   90.00
#
_symmetry.space_group_name_H-M   'P 1'
#
loop_
_entity.id
_entity.type
_entity.pdbx_description
1 polymer ?
#
loop_
_entity_poly.entity_id
_entity_poly.type
_entity_poly.pdbx_seq_one_letter_code
_entity_poly.pdbx_strand_id
1 'polypeptide(L)' 'MWRNELTVARFFNEANRVLEMDEARLASTLNALFPATGETDWQKVAAAVALTRRISVISAVPGPGRPPPWRSFWRR' A
#
# COMPACT_ATOMS: atom_id res chain seq x y z
N MET A 1 20.08 19.82 -8.87
CA MET A 1 19.69 18.43 -8.52
C MET A 1 19.55 18.25 -7.01
N TRP A 2 20.60 18.45 -6.20
CA TRP A 2 20.58 18.29 -4.72
C TRP A 2 19.38 18.91 -3.97
N ARG A 3 18.98 20.15 -4.30
CA ARG A 3 17.83 20.79 -3.64
C ARG A 3 16.50 20.06 -3.88
N ASN A 4 16.34 19.45 -5.05
CA ASN A 4 15.13 18.67 -5.37
C ASN A 4 15.13 17.37 -4.57
N GLU A 5 16.28 16.70 -4.47
CA GLU A 5 16.44 15.49 -3.66
C GLU A 5 16.13 15.75 -2.18
N LEU A 6 16.61 16.86 -1.64
CA LEU A 6 16.34 17.27 -0.26
C LEU A 6 14.84 17.49 -0.02
N THR A 7 14.15 18.13 -0.96
CA THR A 7 12.69 18.36 -0.88
C THR A 7 11.93 17.06 -0.87
N VAL A 8 12.28 16.11 -1.74
CA VAL A 8 11.66 14.77 -1.80
C VAL A 8 11.92 14.01 -0.50
N ALA A 9 13.15 14.03 0.00
CA ALA A 9 13.51 13.35 1.25
C ALA A 9 12.71 13.92 2.45
N ARG A 10 12.59 15.25 2.55
CA ARG A 10 11.78 15.89 3.61
C ARG A 10 10.31 15.52 3.51
N PHE A 11 9.75 15.49 2.30
CA PHE A 11 8.35 15.11 2.10
C PHE A 11 8.08 13.70 2.64
N PHE A 12 8.90 12.70 2.29
CA PHE A 12 8.70 11.34 2.78
C PHE A 12 8.97 11.17 4.27
N ASN A 13 9.79 12.02 4.88
CA ASN A 13 10.15 11.89 6.29
C ASN A 13 9.18 12.66 7.21
N GLU A 14 8.87 13.91 6.89
CA GLU A 14 8.06 14.79 7.74
C GLU A 14 6.55 14.59 7.54
N ALA A 15 6.12 14.28 6.31
CA ALA A 15 4.70 14.11 6.01
C ALA A 15 4.20 12.67 6.18
N ASN A 16 5.09 11.69 6.30
CA ASN A 16 4.71 10.29 6.49
C ASN A 16 4.39 10.01 7.97
N ARG A 17 3.14 10.23 8.34
CA ARG A 17 2.60 9.90 9.66
C ARG A 17 1.78 8.62 9.60
N VAL A 18 1.80 7.87 10.71
CA VAL A 18 0.86 6.78 10.95
C VAL A 18 -0.53 7.39 11.11
N LEU A 19 -1.50 6.83 10.41
CA LEU A 19 -2.90 7.17 10.58
C LEU A 19 -3.48 6.27 11.66
N GLU A 20 -3.99 6.86 12.73
CA GLU A 20 -4.73 6.14 13.76
C GLU A 20 -5.98 5.53 13.12
N MET A 21 -6.04 4.21 13.07
CA MET A 21 -7.17 3.44 12.53
C MET A 21 -7.51 2.30 13.47
N ASP A 22 -8.79 1.93 13.50
CA ASP A 22 -9.24 0.71 14.16
C ASP A 22 -8.68 -0.52 13.43
N GLU A 23 -7.63 -1.11 14.02
CA GLU A 23 -6.92 -2.26 13.46
C GLU A 23 -7.83 -3.49 13.32
N ALA A 24 -8.78 -3.69 14.24
CA ALA A 24 -9.71 -4.82 14.19
C ALA A 24 -10.68 -4.68 13.00
N ARG A 25 -11.22 -3.47 12.79
CA ARG A 25 -12.08 -3.18 11.64
C ARG A 25 -11.30 -3.26 10.31
N LEU A 26 -10.07 -2.77 10.30
CA LEU A 26 -9.18 -2.85 9.14
C LEU A 26 -8.89 -4.31 8.78
N ALA A 27 -8.48 -5.12 9.76
CA ALA A 27 -8.19 -6.54 9.57
C ALA A 27 -9.43 -7.30 9.06
N SER A 28 -10.61 -7.05 9.63
CA SER A 28 -11.86 -7.66 9.16
C SER A 28 -12.16 -7.29 7.70
N THR A 29 -11.98 -6.03 7.33
CA THR A 29 -12.25 -5.56 5.95
C THR A 29 -11.24 -6.16 4.97
N LEU A 30 -9.96 -6.19 5.33
CA LEU A 30 -8.92 -6.80 4.50
C LEU A 30 -9.11 -8.33 4.35
N ASN A 31 -9.52 -9.03 5.40
CA ASN A 31 -9.83 -10.45 5.34
C ASN A 31 -11.01 -10.76 4.41
N ALA A 32 -12.00 -9.87 4.34
CA ALA A 32 -13.14 -10.02 3.43
C ALA A 32 -12.77 -9.76 1.95
N LEU A 33 -11.81 -8.86 1.70
CA LEU A 33 -11.37 -8.50 0.34
C LEU A 33 -10.29 -9.43 -0.22
N PHE A 34 -9.45 -10.00 0.64
CA PHE A 34 -8.33 -10.87 0.28
C PHE A 34 -8.52 -12.26 0.90
N PRO A 35 -9.14 -13.22 0.18
CA PRO A 35 -9.31 -14.57 0.68
C PRO A 35 -7.96 -15.24 0.93
N ALA A 36 -7.89 -16.08 1.96
CA ALA A 36 -6.65 -16.75 2.33
C ALA A 36 -6.20 -17.74 1.24
N THR A 37 -4.99 -17.55 0.72
CA THR A 37 -4.39 -18.38 -0.33
C THR A 37 -3.34 -19.37 0.19
N GLY A 38 -3.12 -19.41 1.51
CA GLY A 38 -2.11 -20.28 2.15
C GLY A 38 -0.68 -19.71 2.13
N GLU A 39 -0.44 -18.66 1.34
CA GLU A 39 0.81 -17.89 1.31
C GLU A 39 0.57 -16.44 1.71
N THR A 40 1.65 -15.71 2.00
CA THR A 40 1.57 -14.27 2.29
C THR A 40 1.07 -13.50 1.07
N ASP A 41 -0.15 -12.98 1.16
CA ASP A 41 -0.71 -12.10 0.12
C ASP A 41 -0.08 -10.70 0.22
N TRP A 42 0.94 -10.47 -0.61
CA TRP A 42 1.61 -9.16 -0.70
C TRP A 42 0.68 -8.03 -1.17
N GLN A 43 -0.44 -8.33 -1.83
CA GLN A 43 -1.43 -7.31 -2.16
C GLN A 43 -2.20 -6.85 -0.92
N LYS A 44 -2.54 -7.79 -0.04
CA LYS A 44 -3.15 -7.48 1.26
C LYS A 44 -2.21 -6.64 2.12
N VAL A 45 -0.92 -6.98 2.14
CA VAL A 45 0.12 -6.19 2.83
C VAL A 45 0.20 -4.78 2.22
N ALA A 46 0.26 -4.66 0.89
CA ALA A 46 0.30 -3.37 0.21
C ALA A 46 -0.93 -2.50 0.51
N ALA A 47 -2.13 -3.09 0.55
CA ALA A 47 -3.36 -2.41 0.94
C ALA A 47 -3.32 -1.93 2.40
N ALA A 48 -2.87 -2.77 3.34
CA ALA A 48 -2.75 -2.39 4.75
C ALA A 48 -1.75 -1.23 4.95
N VAL A 49 -0.60 -1.27 4.27
CA VAL A 49 0.40 -0.20 4.32
C VAL A 49 -0.14 1.10 3.74
N ALA A 50 -0.90 1.04 2.64
CA ALA A 50 -1.51 2.21 2.02
C ALA A 50 -2.62 2.85 2.87
N LEU A 51 -3.34 2.05 3.66
CA LEU A 51 -4.40 2.55 4.55
C LEU A 51 -3.84 3.15 5.84
N THR A 52 -2.74 2.61 6.36
CA THR A 52 -2.17 3.03 7.66
C THR A 52 -1.13 4.14 7.56
N ARG A 53 -0.67 4.47 6.34
CA ARG A 53 0.33 5.53 6.10
C ARG A 53 -0.26 6.64 5.26
N ARG A 54 0.05 7.88 5.64
CA ARG A 54 -0.34 9.06 4.85
C ARG A 54 0.29 9.07 3.45
N ILE A 55 1.49 8.50 3.31
CA ILE A 55 2.19 8.39 2.03
C ILE A 55 2.73 6.96 1.94
N SER A 56 2.34 6.24 0.89
CA SER A 56 2.83 4.89 0.59
C SER A 56 3.13 4.76 -0.89
N VAL A 57 4.25 4.11 -1.22
CA VAL A 57 4.58 3.75 -2.60
C VAL A 57 4.47 2.23 -2.74
N ILE A 58 3.62 1.79 -3.66
CA ILE A 58 3.50 0.37 -4.02
C ILE A 58 4.18 0.22 -5.37
N SER A 59 5.35 -0.42 -5.35
CA SER A 59 6.03 -0.84 -6.58
C SER A 59 5.68 -2.29 -6.84
N ALA A 60 5.32 -2.61 -8.07
CA ALA A 60 5.29 -4.00 -8.48
C ALA A 60 5.48 -4.14 -9.99
N VAL A 61 6.08 -5.27 -10.33
CA VAL A 61 6.56 -5.57 -11.68
C VAL A 61 5.46 -6.34 -12.41
N PRO A 62 5.10 -5.98 -13.66
CA PRO A 62 4.18 -6.77 -14.45
C PRO A 62 4.75 -8.18 -14.67
N GLY A 63 3.99 -9.21 -14.31
CA GLY A 63 4.29 -10.57 -14.75
C GLY A 63 4.00 -10.71 -16.25
N PRO A 64 4.73 -11.58 -16.98
CA PRO A 64 4.42 -11.83 -18.39
C PRO A 64 2.97 -12.28 -18.53
N GLY A 65 2.18 -11.54 -19.32
CA GLY A 65 0.78 -11.85 -19.61
C GLY A 65 -0.25 -11.47 -18.53
N ARG A 66 0.15 -10.93 -17.37
CA ARG A 66 -0.80 -10.56 -16.30
C ARG A 66 -0.78 -9.05 -16.04
N PRO A 67 -1.92 -8.36 -16.11
CA PRO A 67 -1.98 -6.96 -15.70
C PRO A 67 -1.61 -6.86 -14.21
N PRO A 68 -0.98 -5.75 -13.80
CA PRO A 68 -0.59 -5.52 -12.42
C PRO A 68 -1.79 -5.72 -11.49
N PRO A 69 -1.71 -6.61 -10.49
CA PRO A 69 -2.89 -7.11 -9.77
C PRO A 69 -3.60 -6.06 -8.89
N TRP A 70 -3.10 -4.82 -8.80
CA TRP A 70 -3.79 -3.69 -8.15
C TRP A 70 -4.80 -2.96 -9.06
N ARG A 71 -4.89 -3.30 -10.36
CA ARG A 71 -5.81 -2.66 -11.32
C ARG A 71 -7.30 -2.74 -10.95
N SER A 72 -7.68 -3.76 -10.19
CA SER A 72 -9.05 -3.98 -9.68
C SER A 72 -9.30 -3.33 -8.32
N PHE A 73 -8.24 -3.07 -7.54
CA PHE A 73 -8.34 -2.54 -6.18
C PHE A 73 -8.51 -1.01 -6.15
N TRP A 74 -7.86 -0.27 -7.05
CA TRP A 74 -7.90 1.21 -7.08
C TRP A 74 -8.91 1.82 -8.05
N ARG A 75 -9.72 0.99 -8.71
CA ARG A 75 -10.76 1.45 -9.66
C ARG A 75 -12.15 1.58 -9.03
N ARG A 76 -12.30 1.26 -7.75
CA ARG A 76 -13.59 1.27 -7.05
C ARG A 76 -13.55 2.29 -5.93
#